data_AF-V5YNS7-F1
#
_entry.id   AF-V5YNS7-F1
#
_cell.length_a   1.000
_cell.length_b   1.000
_cell.length_c   1.000
_cell.angle_alpha   90.00
_cell.angle_beta   90.00
_cell.angle_gamma   90.00
#
_symmetry.space_group_name_H-M   'P 1'
#
loop_
_entity.id
_entity.type
_entity.pdbx_description
1 polymer ?
#
loop_
_entity_poly.entity_id
_entity_poly.type
_entity_poly.pdbx_seq_one_letter_code
_entity_poly.pdbx_strand_id
1 'polypeptide(L)'
;MARFRCPPRKALRRVALIRTEGLASQKVRRSIMTPVTKQELWAYVEEQFGSDEALGIFYRGVNGEAYSLEDGESMNAQLGDRCPDMYSVFPDDTSAVTCTNYAVQVARKLKGRTQIFGFANDDNPTSRVAREEIHPGGHDFALVDGRYLVDPWIRLVACEMQQICFDLQEATDASLVRDIYGPRECWRRMEAAEATA
;
A
#
# COMPACT_ATOMS: atom_id res chain seq x y z
N MET A 1 -7.79 6.82 20.58
CA MET A 1 -7.94 5.63 19.72
C MET A 1 -9.14 5.86 18.81
N ALA A 2 -8.91 6.28 17.57
CA ALA A 2 -9.99 6.49 16.61
C ALA A 2 -10.52 5.12 16.16
N ARG A 3 -11.80 4.85 16.42
CA ARG A 3 -12.53 3.74 15.81
C ARG A 3 -12.79 4.10 14.36
N PHE A 4 -11.88 3.70 13.46
CA PHE A 4 -12.22 3.67 12.04
C PHE A 4 -13.17 2.50 11.81
N ARG A 5 -14.47 2.77 11.85
CA ARG A 5 -15.46 1.88 11.25
C ARG A 5 -15.22 1.95 9.75
N CYS A 6 -14.56 0.94 9.19
CA CYS A 6 -14.57 0.73 7.74
C CYS A 6 -16.05 0.65 7.33
N PRO A 7 -16.56 1.55 6.47
CA PRO A 7 -17.92 1.42 5.98
C PRO A 7 -18.05 0.07 5.27
N PRO A 8 -19.23 -0.58 5.30
CA PRO A 8 -19.43 -1.84 4.59
C PRO A 8 -19.08 -1.61 3.12
N ARG A 9 -18.05 -2.34 2.64
CA ARG A 9 -17.60 -2.35 1.24
C ARG A 9 -18.84 -2.52 0.36
N LYS A 10 -19.27 -1.45 -0.32
CA LYS A 10 -20.44 -1.49 -1.20
C LYS A 10 -20.21 -2.54 -2.29
N ALA A 11 -20.93 -3.64 -2.12
CA ALA A 11 -21.41 -4.64 -3.05
C ALA A 11 -20.94 -4.64 -4.53
N LEU A 12 -20.63 -5.87 -4.97
CA LEU A 12 -20.83 -6.45 -6.31
C LEU A 12 -19.80 -6.12 -7.40
N ARG A 13 -18.75 -6.94 -7.49
CA ARG A 13 -18.10 -7.25 -8.77
C ARG A 13 -18.68 -8.56 -9.33
N ARG A 14 -19.40 -8.46 -10.46
CA ARG A 14 -19.74 -9.60 -11.32
C ARG A 14 -18.43 -10.25 -11.79
N VAL A 15 -18.23 -11.50 -11.40
CA VAL A 15 -17.15 -12.36 -11.91
C VAL A 15 -17.50 -12.75 -13.34
N ALA A 16 -16.73 -12.29 -14.32
CA ALA A 16 -16.68 -12.92 -15.63
C ALA A 16 -15.83 -14.19 -15.49
N LEU A 17 -16.49 -15.34 -15.59
CA LEU A 17 -15.87 -16.66 -15.55
C LEU A 17 -15.07 -16.86 -16.85
N ILE A 18 -13.74 -16.80 -16.78
CA ILE A 18 -12.89 -17.36 -17.84
C ILE A 18 -12.18 -18.57 -17.23
N ARG A 19 -12.56 -19.75 -17.72
CA ARG A 19 -11.86 -21.00 -17.43
C ARG A 19 -10.48 -20.93 -18.09
N THR A 20 -9.43 -21.13 -17.31
CA THR A 20 -8.15 -21.63 -17.83
C THR A 20 -7.81 -22.91 -17.10
N GLU A 21 -7.82 -23.99 -17.87
CA GLU A 21 -7.35 -25.31 -17.46
C GLU A 21 -5.86 -25.30 -17.16
N GLY A 22 -5.46 -26.27 -16.35
CA GLY A 22 -4.26 -26.23 -15.54
C GLY A 22 -2.94 -26.37 -16.28
N LEU A 23 -1.88 -25.92 -15.59
CA LEU A 23 -0.51 -26.33 -15.84
C LEU A 23 0.22 -26.42 -14.50
N ALA A 24 0.96 -27.53 -14.37
CA ALA A 24 1.54 -28.05 -13.15
C ALA A 24 2.52 -27.08 -12.46
N SER A 25 2.51 -27.13 -11.13
CA SER A 25 3.40 -26.39 -10.24
C SER A 25 4.85 -26.87 -10.40
N GLN A 26 5.67 -26.07 -11.10
CA GLN A 26 7.12 -26.09 -10.94
C GLN A 26 7.49 -24.94 -10.01
N LYS A 27 7.90 -25.27 -8.77
CA LYS A 27 8.57 -24.33 -7.86
C LYS A 27 9.94 -23.97 -8.45
N VAL A 28 9.94 -23.00 -9.36
CA VAL A 28 11.16 -22.31 -9.77
C VAL A 28 11.62 -21.49 -8.57
N ARG A 29 12.78 -21.80 -8.01
CA ARG A 29 13.50 -20.87 -7.13
C ARG A 29 13.86 -19.65 -7.98
N ARG A 30 12.96 -18.66 -8.03
CA ARG A 30 13.26 -17.37 -8.65
C ARG A 30 14.39 -16.75 -7.84
N SER A 31 15.56 -16.62 -8.46
CA SER A 31 16.58 -15.68 -7.98
C SER A 31 15.88 -14.34 -7.76
N ILE A 32 16.15 -13.67 -6.64
CA ILE A 32 15.57 -12.35 -6.35
C ILE A 32 16.15 -11.39 -7.40
N MET A 33 15.45 -11.27 -8.53
CA MET A 33 15.86 -10.41 -9.62
C MET A 33 15.60 -8.98 -9.17
N THR A 34 16.66 -8.20 -9.05
CA THR A 34 16.54 -6.76 -8.82
C THR A 34 16.07 -6.14 -10.13
N PRO A 35 14.88 -5.50 -10.20
CA PRO A 35 14.35 -4.99 -11.47
C PRO A 35 15.26 -3.89 -12.03
N VAL A 36 15.65 -3.97 -13.30
CA VAL A 36 16.60 -3.01 -13.92
C VAL A 36 15.94 -2.08 -14.93
N THR A 37 14.79 -2.46 -15.47
CA THR A 37 13.98 -1.62 -16.37
C THR A 37 12.71 -1.11 -15.68
N LYS A 38 12.07 -0.09 -16.28
CA LYS A 38 10.77 0.44 -15.83
C LYS A 38 9.71 -0.67 -15.80
N GLN A 39 9.59 -1.45 -16.87
CA GLN A 39 8.58 -2.51 -16.97
C GLN A 39 8.78 -3.60 -15.93
N GLU A 40 10.03 -3.99 -15.66
CA GLU A 40 10.34 -4.97 -14.61
C GLU A 40 10.04 -4.41 -13.23
N LEU A 41 10.35 -3.13 -12.96
CA LEU A 41 10.02 -2.51 -11.68
C LEU A 41 8.51 -2.44 -11.47
N TRP A 42 7.75 -2.06 -12.49
CA TRP A 42 6.29 -2.05 -12.43
C TRP A 42 5.72 -3.43 -12.15
N ALA A 43 6.12 -4.45 -12.92
CA ALA A 43 5.65 -5.82 -12.72
C ALA A 43 6.02 -6.32 -11.31
N TYR A 44 7.22 -6.02 -10.83
CA TYR A 44 7.67 -6.36 -9.48
C TYR A 44 6.83 -5.66 -8.40
N VAL A 45 6.60 -4.35 -8.55
CA VAL A 45 5.84 -3.57 -7.57
C VAL A 45 4.39 -4.05 -7.50
N GLU A 46 3.76 -4.35 -8.63
CA GLU A 46 2.43 -4.96 -8.66
C GLU A 46 2.41 -6.35 -8.00
N GLU A 47 3.39 -7.21 -8.31
CA GLU A 47 3.48 -8.55 -7.73
C GLU A 47 3.71 -8.53 -6.22
N GLN A 48 4.50 -7.58 -5.71
CA GLN A 48 4.89 -7.56 -4.29
C GLN A 48 3.97 -6.70 -3.41
N PHE A 49 3.32 -5.68 -3.97
CA PHE A 49 2.60 -4.67 -3.18
C PHE A 49 1.20 -4.37 -3.71
N GLY A 50 0.78 -5.00 -4.82
CA GLY A 50 -0.48 -4.68 -5.48
C GLY A 50 -1.74 -5.15 -4.77
N SER A 51 -1.63 -6.00 -3.75
CA SER A 51 -2.73 -6.52 -2.94
C SER A 51 -2.34 -6.76 -1.48
N ASP A 52 -3.34 -6.91 -0.61
CA ASP A 52 -3.12 -7.20 0.80
C ASP A 52 -2.44 -8.56 1.00
N GLU A 53 -2.77 -9.55 0.17
CA GLU A 53 -2.13 -10.87 0.17
C GLU A 53 -0.66 -10.81 -0.26
N ALA A 54 -0.34 -9.99 -1.26
CA ALA A 54 1.05 -9.81 -1.72
C ALA A 54 1.94 -9.22 -0.61
N LEU A 55 1.36 -8.33 0.19
CA LEU A 55 1.99 -7.73 1.37
C LEU A 55 2.00 -8.65 2.60
N GLY A 56 1.29 -9.77 2.55
CA GLY A 56 1.13 -10.69 3.67
C GLY A 56 0.35 -10.09 4.84
N ILE A 57 -0.57 -9.16 4.56
CA ILE A 57 -1.42 -8.55 5.58
C ILE A 57 -2.37 -9.60 6.16
N PHE A 58 -2.59 -9.54 7.47
CA PHE A 58 -3.52 -10.39 8.19
C PHE A 58 -4.20 -9.59 9.32
N TYR A 59 -5.21 -10.19 9.96
CA TYR A 59 -5.91 -9.56 11.08
C TYR A 59 -5.35 -10.02 12.42
N ARG A 60 -5.14 -9.08 13.34
CA ARG A 60 -4.77 -9.31 14.74
C ARG A 60 -5.94 -8.94 15.65
N GLY A 61 -6.47 -9.92 16.37
CA GLY A 61 -7.49 -9.69 17.39
C GLY A 61 -6.93 -8.96 18.62
N VAL A 62 -7.79 -8.31 19.39
CA VAL A 62 -7.43 -7.69 20.69
C VAL A 62 -6.86 -8.68 21.71
N ASN A 63 -7.14 -9.97 21.55
CA ASN A 63 -6.59 -11.06 22.36
C ASN A 63 -5.21 -11.54 21.86
N GLY A 64 -4.68 -10.97 20.78
CA GLY A 64 -3.40 -11.35 20.15
C GLY A 64 -3.51 -12.46 19.11
N GLU A 65 -4.69 -13.06 18.91
CA GLU A 65 -4.88 -14.10 17.89
C GLU A 65 -4.70 -13.54 16.48
N ALA A 66 -4.08 -14.32 15.60
CA ALA A 66 -3.96 -14.01 14.18
C ALA A 66 -5.06 -14.71 13.39
N TYR A 67 -5.67 -13.98 12.48
CA TYR A 67 -6.64 -14.50 11.52
C TYR A 67 -6.18 -14.16 10.11
N SER A 68 -6.36 -15.09 9.17
CA SER A 68 -6.22 -14.75 7.76
C SER A 68 -7.23 -13.66 7.36
N LEU A 69 -7.00 -13.00 6.22
CA LEU A 69 -7.97 -12.03 5.69
C LEU A 69 -9.34 -12.68 5.48
N GLU A 70 -9.37 -13.90 4.92
CA GLU A 70 -10.60 -14.66 4.67
C GLU A 70 -11.32 -15.02 5.97
N ASP A 71 -10.59 -15.48 6.99
CA ASP A 71 -11.18 -15.83 8.28
C ASP A 71 -11.77 -14.60 8.98
N GLY A 72 -11.04 -13.48 8.99
CA GLY A 72 -11.50 -12.23 9.60
C GLY A 72 -12.72 -11.65 8.88
N GLU A 73 -12.72 -11.65 7.55
CA GLU A 73 -13.88 -11.22 6.76
C GLU A 73 -15.09 -12.13 6.98
N SER A 74 -14.88 -13.45 7.02
CA SER A 74 -15.93 -14.43 7.31
C SER A 74 -16.50 -14.25 8.71
N MET A 75 -15.64 -14.02 9.70
CA MET A 75 -16.05 -13.74 11.07
C MET A 75 -16.88 -12.46 11.17
N ASN A 76 -16.43 -11.38 10.53
CA ASN A 76 -17.16 -10.12 10.48
C ASN A 76 -18.53 -10.26 9.79
N ALA A 77 -18.60 -11.01 8.68
CA ALA A 77 -19.85 -11.26 7.97
C ALA A 77 -20.86 -12.07 8.82
N GLN A 78 -20.39 -13.01 9.62
CA GLN A 78 -21.24 -13.85 10.48
C GLN A 78 -21.68 -13.15 11.77
N LEU A 79 -20.78 -12.37 12.39
CA LEU A 79 -21.00 -11.80 13.72
C LEU A 79 -21.48 -10.35 13.71
N GLY A 80 -21.22 -9.60 12.63
CA GLY A 80 -21.55 -8.18 12.53
C GLY A 80 -21.02 -7.39 13.73
N ASP A 81 -21.90 -6.67 14.43
CA ASP A 81 -21.55 -5.89 15.64
C ASP A 81 -21.01 -6.74 16.81
N ARG A 82 -21.16 -8.07 16.77
CA ARG A 82 -20.59 -8.99 17.77
C ARG A 82 -19.19 -9.48 17.41
N CYS A 83 -18.67 -9.13 16.23
CA CYS A 83 -17.32 -9.48 15.83
C CYS A 83 -16.33 -8.80 16.81
N PRO A 84 -15.35 -9.53 17.36
CA PRO A 84 -14.32 -8.91 18.19
C PRO A 84 -13.54 -7.87 17.38
N ASP A 85 -13.06 -6.83 18.06
CA ASP A 85 -12.19 -5.84 17.43
C ASP A 85 -10.93 -6.54 16.91
N MET A 86 -10.61 -6.29 15.63
CA MET A 86 -9.43 -6.78 14.94
C MET A 86 -8.76 -5.62 14.20
N TYR A 87 -7.45 -5.72 14.01
CA TYR A 87 -6.63 -4.74 13.31
C TYR A 87 -5.90 -5.40 12.16
N SER A 88 -5.88 -4.76 10.98
CA SER A 88 -5.02 -5.20 9.88
C SER A 88 -3.58 -4.83 10.18
N VAL A 89 -2.68 -5.80 10.04
CA VAL A 89 -1.25 -5.65 10.32
C VAL A 89 -0.41 -6.34 9.26
N PHE A 90 0.82 -5.85 9.08
CA PHE A 90 1.85 -6.50 8.28
C PHE A 90 2.48 -7.68 9.03
N PRO A 91 3.30 -8.52 8.34
CA PRO A 91 4.05 -9.62 8.98
C PRO A 91 4.96 -9.23 10.15
N ASP A 92 5.31 -7.96 10.29
CA ASP A 92 6.09 -7.42 11.41
C ASP A 92 5.22 -6.79 12.52
N ASP A 93 3.92 -7.08 12.52
CA ASP A 93 2.89 -6.56 13.43
C ASP A 93 2.69 -5.02 13.36
N THR A 94 3.30 -4.33 12.40
CA THR A 94 3.01 -2.90 12.17
C THR A 94 1.65 -2.70 11.51
N SER A 95 1.00 -1.58 11.81
CA SER A 95 -0.35 -1.29 11.32
C SER A 95 -0.42 -1.21 9.79
N ALA A 96 -1.32 -1.98 9.18
CA ALA A 96 -1.60 -1.96 7.74
C ALA A 96 -2.69 -0.93 7.34
N VAL A 97 -2.84 0.14 8.13
CA VAL A 97 -3.59 1.35 7.73
C VAL A 97 -2.73 2.61 7.80
N THR A 98 -1.48 2.50 8.23
CA THR A 98 -0.54 3.62 8.36
C THR A 98 0.32 3.73 7.10
N CYS A 99 0.27 4.87 6.41
CA CYS A 99 1.00 5.11 5.15
C CYS A 99 2.51 4.86 5.26
N THR A 100 3.13 5.33 6.35
CA THR A 100 4.56 5.12 6.63
C THR A 100 4.95 3.65 6.61
N ASN A 101 4.10 2.76 7.16
CA ASN A 101 4.40 1.33 7.23
C ASN A 101 4.41 0.69 5.83
N TYR A 102 3.55 1.13 4.91
CA TYR A 102 3.61 0.70 3.50
C TYR A 102 4.92 1.12 2.83
N ALA A 103 5.35 2.37 3.02
CA ALA A 103 6.62 2.84 2.48
C ALA A 103 7.82 2.05 3.05
N VAL A 104 7.76 1.67 4.34
CA VAL A 104 8.74 0.78 4.97
C VAL A 104 8.73 -0.62 4.36
N GLN A 105 7.56 -1.23 4.07
CA GLN A 105 7.52 -2.52 3.39
C GLN A 105 8.16 -2.47 1.99
N VAL A 106 7.95 -1.38 1.24
CA VAL A 106 8.63 -1.15 -0.05
C VAL A 106 10.14 -1.07 0.15
N ALA A 107 10.60 -0.26 1.10
CA ALA A 107 12.02 -0.09 1.38
C ALA A 107 12.71 -1.40 1.81
N ARG A 108 12.03 -2.26 2.57
CA ARG A 108 12.53 -3.57 2.98
C ARG A 108 12.73 -4.55 1.84
N LYS A 109 11.88 -4.48 0.81
CA LYS A 109 11.96 -5.35 -0.37
C LYS A 109 12.95 -4.81 -1.41
N LEU A 110 13.06 -3.49 -1.52
CA LEU A 110 13.94 -2.78 -2.44
C LEU A 110 15.10 -2.09 -1.69
N LYS A 111 15.80 -2.86 -0.85
CA LYS A 111 16.88 -2.35 0.02
C LYS A 111 17.97 -1.66 -0.79
N GLY A 112 18.44 -0.52 -0.27
CA GLY A 112 19.49 0.28 -0.90
C GLY A 112 19.04 1.10 -2.13
N ARG A 113 17.80 0.92 -2.59
CA ARG A 113 17.22 1.66 -3.72
C ARG A 113 16.13 2.65 -3.31
N THR A 114 15.65 2.55 -2.08
CA THR A 114 14.46 3.28 -1.64
C THR A 114 14.81 4.35 -0.62
N GLN A 115 14.23 5.53 -0.78
CA GLN A 115 14.13 6.57 0.23
C GLN A 115 12.66 6.76 0.59
N ILE A 116 12.36 7.15 1.82
CA ILE A 116 10.99 7.41 2.25
C ILE A 116 10.82 8.92 2.34
N PHE A 117 9.77 9.42 1.68
CA PHE A 117 9.38 10.82 1.73
C PHE A 117 7.97 10.94 2.24
N GLY A 118 7.66 12.09 2.82
CA GLY A 118 6.32 12.44 3.25
C GLY A 118 6.11 13.94 3.30
N PHE A 119 4.90 14.35 3.60
CA PHE A 119 4.54 15.74 3.84
C PHE A 119 3.41 15.83 4.86
N ALA A 120 3.33 16.96 5.58
CA ALA A 120 2.15 17.32 6.35
C ALA A 120 1.15 18.08 5.47
N ASN A 121 -0.15 17.91 5.71
CA ASN A 121 -1.19 18.58 4.91
C ASN A 121 -1.09 20.11 5.03
N ASP A 122 -0.80 20.61 6.23
CA ASP A 122 -0.68 22.06 6.50
C ASP A 122 0.48 22.70 5.74
N ASP A 123 1.56 21.94 5.53
CA ASP A 123 2.74 22.38 4.77
C ASP A 123 2.62 22.11 3.26
N ASN A 124 1.59 21.38 2.85
CA ASN A 124 1.32 21.00 1.46
C ASN A 124 -0.17 21.10 1.09
N PRO A 125 -0.81 22.28 1.28
CA PRO A 125 -2.26 22.44 1.17
C PRO A 125 -2.78 22.30 -0.27
N THR A 126 -1.90 22.36 -1.27
CA THR A 126 -2.28 22.23 -2.68
C THR A 126 -2.40 20.79 -3.15
N SER A 127 -1.79 19.84 -2.42
CA SER A 127 -1.91 18.40 -2.72
C SER A 127 -3.37 17.95 -2.67
N ARG A 128 -3.77 17.03 -3.56
CA ARG A 128 -5.11 16.44 -3.53
C ARG A 128 -5.37 15.74 -2.19
N VAL A 129 -4.34 15.11 -1.62
CA VAL A 129 -4.42 14.50 -0.27
C VAL A 129 -4.92 15.49 0.77
N ALA A 130 -4.40 16.71 0.78
CA ALA A 130 -4.84 17.75 1.69
C ALA A 130 -6.21 18.35 1.30
N ARG A 131 -6.40 18.71 0.01
CA ARG A 131 -7.62 19.38 -0.48
C ARG A 131 -8.89 18.53 -0.32
N GLU A 132 -8.77 17.22 -0.49
CA GLU A 132 -9.89 16.27 -0.44
C GLU A 132 -9.91 15.47 0.88
N GLU A 133 -9.05 15.83 1.85
CA GLU A 133 -8.96 15.17 3.16
C GLU A 133 -8.78 13.65 3.07
N ILE A 134 -8.06 13.16 2.04
CA ILE A 134 -7.85 11.73 1.77
C ILE A 134 -7.18 11.03 2.96
N HIS A 135 -6.20 11.70 3.57
CA HIS A 135 -5.53 11.21 4.78
C HIS A 135 -5.33 12.37 5.77
N PRO A 136 -5.79 12.25 7.02
CA PRO A 136 -5.56 13.30 8.01
C PRO A 136 -4.08 13.43 8.37
N GLY A 137 -3.59 14.67 8.45
CA GLY A 137 -2.26 15.03 8.95
C GLY A 137 -1.16 15.08 7.89
N GLY A 138 -1.21 14.24 6.86
CA GLY A 138 -0.14 14.16 5.86
C GLY A 138 -0.17 12.86 5.08
N HIS A 139 0.89 12.55 4.36
CA HIS A 139 1.06 11.25 3.70
C HIS A 139 2.52 10.91 3.42
N ASP A 140 2.88 9.62 3.58
CA ASP A 140 4.21 9.09 3.36
C ASP A 140 4.21 8.05 2.23
N PHE A 141 5.27 8.04 1.43
CA PHE A 141 5.45 7.16 0.27
C PHE A 141 6.93 6.82 0.03
N ALA A 142 7.18 5.79 -0.77
CA ALA A 142 8.52 5.37 -1.14
C ALA A 142 8.95 6.03 -2.46
N LEU A 143 10.21 6.48 -2.54
CA LEU A 143 10.86 6.93 -3.76
C LEU A 143 12.02 5.99 -4.09
N VAL A 144 11.86 5.23 -5.17
CA VAL A 144 12.83 4.23 -5.64
C VAL A 144 13.73 4.83 -6.71
N ASP A 145 15.05 4.67 -6.54
CA ASP A 145 16.13 5.20 -7.40
C ASP A 145 16.02 6.70 -7.68
N GLY A 146 15.41 7.46 -6.76
CA GLY A 146 15.14 8.89 -6.92
C GLY A 146 14.15 9.26 -8.03
N ARG A 147 13.53 8.26 -8.68
CA ARG A 147 12.75 8.41 -9.91
C ARG A 147 11.32 7.88 -9.80
N TYR A 148 11.11 6.75 -9.15
CA TYR A 148 9.80 6.09 -9.14
C TYR A 148 9.12 6.28 -7.79
N LEU A 149 7.97 6.96 -7.76
CA LEU A 149 7.14 7.03 -6.56
C LEU A 149 6.35 5.73 -6.47
N VAL A 150 6.47 5.03 -5.35
CA VAL A 150 5.74 3.80 -5.05
C VAL A 150 4.87 4.02 -3.81
N ASP A 151 3.57 3.86 -3.99
CA ASP A 151 2.57 4.04 -2.95
C ASP A 151 1.44 3.01 -3.12
N PRO A 152 1.49 1.88 -2.41
CA PRO A 152 0.39 0.93 -2.40
C PRO A 152 -0.77 1.37 -1.50
N TRP A 153 -0.54 2.27 -0.53
CA TRP A 153 -1.55 2.71 0.43
C TRP A 153 -2.68 3.49 -0.26
N ILE A 154 -2.35 4.34 -1.23
CA ILE A 154 -3.35 5.10 -2.01
C ILE A 154 -4.35 4.20 -2.76
N ARG A 155 -3.95 2.97 -3.11
CA ARG A 155 -4.83 1.96 -3.71
C ARG A 155 -5.57 1.17 -2.64
N LEU A 156 -4.84 0.56 -1.72
CA LEU A 156 -5.36 -0.49 -0.85
C LEU A 156 -6.15 0.06 0.35
N VAL A 157 -5.78 1.25 0.83
CA VAL A 157 -6.42 1.88 1.99
C VAL A 157 -7.30 3.05 1.58
N ALA A 158 -6.77 3.98 0.80
CA ALA A 158 -7.55 5.14 0.37
C ALA A 158 -8.55 4.83 -0.75
N CYS A 159 -8.28 3.80 -1.55
CA CYS A 159 -9.07 3.45 -2.75
C CYS A 159 -9.19 4.61 -3.76
N GLU A 160 -8.21 5.51 -3.79
CA GLU A 160 -8.22 6.71 -4.64
C GLU A 160 -7.62 6.47 -6.02
N MET A 161 -6.67 5.55 -6.12
CA MET A 161 -5.95 5.26 -7.37
C MET A 161 -5.82 3.77 -7.61
N GLN A 162 -5.95 3.37 -8.88
CA GLN A 162 -5.60 2.01 -9.30
C GLN A 162 -4.12 1.88 -9.64
N GLN A 163 -3.32 2.93 -9.72
CA GLN A 163 -1.87 2.86 -9.98
C GLN A 163 -1.10 3.07 -8.67
N ILE A 164 -0.04 2.28 -8.45
CA ILE A 164 0.78 2.34 -7.23
C ILE A 164 2.26 2.65 -7.49
N CYS A 165 2.66 2.74 -8.77
CA CYS A 165 4.02 3.08 -9.16
C CYS A 165 4.01 4.11 -10.29
N PHE A 166 4.66 5.24 -10.06
CA PHE A 166 4.65 6.40 -10.94
C PHE A 166 6.09 6.75 -11.33
N ASP A 167 6.35 6.89 -12.62
CA ASP A 167 7.65 7.31 -13.16
C ASP A 167 7.71 8.84 -13.27
N LEU A 168 8.46 9.50 -12.39
CA LEU A 168 8.51 10.97 -12.35
C LEU A 168 9.18 11.61 -13.57
N GLN A 169 9.78 10.82 -14.48
CA GLN A 169 10.29 11.31 -15.77
C GLN A 169 9.28 11.17 -16.90
N GLU A 170 8.17 10.45 -16.67
CA GLU A 170 7.08 10.34 -17.61
C GLU A 170 6.06 11.46 -17.30
N ALA A 171 5.66 12.19 -18.34
CA ALA A 171 4.91 13.45 -18.15
C ALA A 171 3.53 13.22 -17.53
N THR A 172 2.85 12.12 -17.86
CA THR A 172 1.52 11.83 -17.32
C THR A 172 1.59 11.45 -15.85
N ASP A 173 2.52 10.57 -15.47
CA ASP A 173 2.83 10.19 -14.09
C ASP A 173 3.28 11.38 -13.26
N ALA A 174 4.17 12.22 -13.80
CA ALA A 174 4.64 13.43 -13.11
C ALA A 174 3.50 14.41 -12.83
N SER A 175 2.55 14.57 -13.77
CA SER A 175 1.36 15.41 -13.58
C SER A 175 0.43 14.82 -12.53
N LEU A 176 0.19 13.50 -12.55
CA LEU A 176 -0.63 12.82 -11.55
C LEU A 176 -0.01 12.94 -10.15
N VAL A 177 1.30 12.72 -10.03
CA VAL A 177 2.01 12.84 -8.76
C VAL A 177 1.94 14.26 -8.22
N ARG A 178 2.11 15.27 -9.08
CA ARG A 178 2.02 16.67 -8.68
C ARG A 178 0.63 17.05 -8.17
N ASP A 179 -0.43 16.52 -8.78
CA ASP A 179 -1.80 16.73 -8.30
C ASP A 179 -2.01 16.03 -6.95
N ILE A 180 -1.69 14.73 -6.87
CA ILE A 180 -2.00 13.90 -5.70
C ILE A 180 -1.15 14.31 -4.49
N TYR A 181 0.17 14.33 -4.66
CA TYR A 181 1.16 14.50 -3.57
C TYR A 181 1.70 15.93 -3.48
N GLY A 182 1.25 16.85 -4.34
CA GLY A 182 1.70 18.24 -4.35
C GLY A 182 3.13 18.43 -4.88
N PRO A 183 3.67 19.66 -4.79
CA PRO A 183 5.01 19.98 -5.27
C PRO A 183 6.11 19.30 -4.43
N ARG A 184 7.20 18.91 -5.11
CA ARG A 184 8.31 18.17 -4.51
C ARG A 184 9.05 18.97 -3.42
N GLU A 185 9.04 20.30 -3.47
CA GLU A 185 9.63 21.13 -2.40
C GLU A 185 8.89 21.01 -1.05
N CYS A 186 7.67 20.49 -1.02
CA CYS A 186 6.94 20.21 0.23
C CYS A 186 7.30 18.85 0.83
N TRP A 187 7.98 17.98 0.08
CA TRP A 187 8.32 16.65 0.55
C TRP A 187 9.53 16.71 1.49
N ARG A 188 9.48 15.91 2.55
CA ARG A 188 10.52 15.78 3.57
C ARG A 188 10.94 14.33 3.63
N ARG A 189 12.25 14.11 3.77
CA ARG A 189 12.80 12.77 3.91
C ARG A 189 12.49 12.25 5.31
N MET A 190 11.95 11.04 5.39
CA MET A 190 11.51 10.41 6.63
C MET A 190 12.61 9.47 7.16
N GLU A 191 13.76 10.02 7.55
CA GLU A 191 14.94 9.24 7.94
C GLU A 191 14.67 8.27 9.11
N ALA A 192 13.80 8.66 10.04
CA ALA A 192 13.37 7.80 11.14
C ALA A 192 12.62 6.55 10.64
N ALA A 193 11.79 6.68 9.60
CA ALA A 193 11.11 5.55 8.99
C ALA A 193 12.10 4.67 8.22
N GLU A 194 13.04 5.27 7.47
CA GLU A 194 14.09 4.55 6.76
C GLU A 194 14.94 3.66 7.69
N ALA A 195 15.20 4.11 8.92
CA ALA A 195 15.95 3.33 9.92
C ALA A 195 15.24 2.04 10.39
N THR A 196 13.94 1.89 10.11
CA THR A 196 13.13 0.72 10.49
C THR A 196 12.95 -0.32 9.37
N ALA A 197 13.53 -0.06 8.19
CA ALA A 197 13.40 -0.87 6.97
C ALA A 197 14.50 -1.95 6.79
#